data_AF-A0A920ELU1-F1
#
_entry.id   AF-A0A920ELU1-F1
#
_cell.length_a   1.000
_cell.length_b   1.000
_cell.length_c   1.000
_cell.angle_alpha   90.00
_cell.angle_beta   90.00
_cell.angle_gamma   90.00
#
_symmetry.space_group_name_H-M   'P 1'
#
loop_
_entity.id
_entity.type
_entity.pdbx_description
1 polymer ?
#
loop_
_entity_poly.entity_id
_entity_poly.type
_entity_poly.pdbx_seq_one_letter_code
_entity_poly.pdbx_strand_id
1 'polypeptide(L)' 'MYQFPHGSEELEGIANRTDFDLGSHTKNQKELNINANVMENKDSNTRLAYTE' A
#
# COMPACT_ATOMS: atom_id res chain seq x y z
N MET A 1 -15.26 -16.27 0.97
CA MET A 1 -16.67 -15.86 1.03
C MET A 1 -17.39 -16.77 2.00
N TYR A 2 -18.05 -16.18 3.00
CA TYR A 2 -18.86 -16.93 3.96
C TYR A 2 -20.26 -17.11 3.39
N GLN A 3 -20.83 -18.31 3.58
CA GLN A 3 -22.17 -18.62 3.10
C GLN A 3 -23.21 -18.24 4.16
N PHE A 4 -23.82 -17.07 4.02
CA PHE A 4 -24.99 -16.68 4.77
C PHE A 4 -26.26 -17.32 4.19
N PRO A 5 -27.37 -17.37 4.96
CA PRO A 5 -28.64 -17.88 4.47
C PRO A 5 -29.17 -17.20 3.20
N HIS A 6 -28.80 -15.94 2.93
CA HIS A 6 -29.19 -15.20 1.73
C HIS A 6 -28.16 -15.26 0.58
N GLY A 7 -26.95 -15.77 0.82
CA GLY A 7 -25.91 -15.79 -0.22
C GLY A 7 -24.49 -15.89 0.32
N SER A 8 -23.53 -16.07 -0.60
CA SER A 8 -22.11 -15.97 -0.30
C SER A 8 -21.68 -14.50 -0.24
N GLU A 9 -21.12 -14.06 0.88
CA GLU A 9 -20.64 -12.68 1.06
C GLU A 9 -19.21 -12.62 1.61
N GLU A 10 -18.57 -11.46 1.48
CA GLU A 10 -17.22 -11.22 1.99
C GLU A 10 -17.29 -11.13 3.51
N LEU A 11 -16.48 -11.92 4.19
CA LEU A 11 -16.37 -11.87 5.64
C LEU A 11 -15.19 -10.97 6.07
N GLU A 12 -14.07 -11.11 5.37
CA GLU A 12 -12.83 -10.39 5.62
C GLU A 12 -11.97 -10.42 4.35
N GLY A 13 -11.30 -9.30 4.07
CA GLY A 13 -10.38 -9.13 2.96
C GLY A 13 -8.93 -9.03 3.46
N ILE A 14 -8.14 -10.08 3.24
CA ILE A 14 -6.70 -10.07 3.52
C ILE A 14 -5.96 -9.82 2.20
N ALA A 15 -5.35 -8.64 2.07
CA ALA A 15 -4.62 -8.24 0.87
C ALA A 15 -3.14 -7.99 1.16
N ASN A 16 -2.26 -8.49 0.28
CA ASN A 16 -0.86 -8.11 0.26
C ASN A 16 -0.66 -6.95 -0.72
N ARG A 17 -0.45 -5.75 -0.18
CA ARG A 17 -0.27 -4.52 -0.96
C ARG A 17 1.19 -4.14 -1.18
N THR A 18 2.12 -5.01 -0.77
CA THR A 18 3.57 -4.80 -0.92
C THR A 18 4.00 -3.43 -0.36
N ASP A 19 4.80 -2.67 -1.10
CA ASP A 19 5.26 -1.32 -0.75
C ASP A 19 4.40 -0.20 -1.35
N PHE A 20 3.23 -0.51 -1.95
CA PHE A 20 2.41 0.48 -2.65
C PHE A 20 1.96 1.64 -1.75
N ASP A 21 1.45 1.35 -0.55
CA ASP A 21 0.92 2.38 0.36
C ASP A 21 2.00 3.33 0.87
N LEU A 22 3.06 2.76 1.45
CA LEU A 22 4.19 3.55 1.94
C LEU A 22 4.92 4.25 0.78
N GLY A 23 5.08 3.54 -0.34
CA GLY A 23 5.66 4.07 -1.56
C GLY A 23 4.87 5.25 -2.11
N SER A 24 3.54 5.21 -2.08
CA SER A 24 2.68 6.31 -2.56
C SER A 24 2.67 7.53 -1.64
N HIS A 25 3.08 7.38 -0.38
CA HIS A 25 3.00 8.43 0.65
C HIS A 25 4.34 8.82 1.29
N THR A 26 5.46 8.32 0.77
CA THR A 26 6.80 8.70 1.24
C THR A 26 7.40 9.81 0.39
N LYS A 27 8.17 10.71 1.03
CA LYS A 27 9.09 11.61 0.34
C LYS A 27 10.25 10.83 -0.30
N ASN A 28 10.86 11.39 -1.34
CA ASN A 28 12.04 10.86 -2.04
C ASN A 28 11.85 9.44 -2.59
N GLN A 29 10.68 9.16 -3.22
CA GLN A 29 10.36 7.85 -3.79
C GLN A 29 11.45 7.28 -4.71
N LYS A 30 12.13 8.14 -5.48
CA LYS A 30 13.20 7.73 -6.41
C LYS A 30 14.47 7.22 -5.72
N GLU A 31 14.67 7.55 -4.45
CA GLU A 31 15.78 7.04 -3.63
C GLU A 31 15.43 5.72 -2.92
N LEU A 32 14.18 5.28 -3.06
CA LEU A 32 13.68 4.04 -2.50
C LEU A 32 13.49 3.04 -3.65
N ASN A 33 13.90 1.80 -3.41
CA ASN A 33 13.71 0.70 -4.36
C ASN A 33 12.25 0.18 -4.29
N ILE A 34 11.28 1.07 -4.51
CA ILE A 34 9.85 0.74 -4.51
C ILE A 34 9.57 -0.17 -5.72
N ASN A 35 8.98 -1.34 -5.46
CA ASN A 35 8.67 -2.33 -6.49
C ASN A 35 7.27 -2.12 -7.09
N ALA A 36 6.31 -1.67 -6.28
CA ALA A 36 4.97 -1.38 -6.76
C ALA A 36 4.97 -0.17 -7.71
N ASN A 37 4.09 -0.20 -8.71
CA ASN A 37 3.86 0.97 -9.55
C ASN A 37 3.08 2.02 -8.75
N VAL A 38 3.73 3.15 -8.45
CA VAL A 38 3.15 4.27 -7.68
C VAL A 38 3.27 5.57 -8.47
N MET A 39 2.33 6.50 -8.23
CA MET A 39 2.41 7.84 -8.80
C MET A 39 3.52 8.66 -8.13
N GLU A 40 4.12 9.58 -8.88
CA GLU A 40 5.09 10.53 -8.31
C GLU A 40 4.39 11.43 -7.27
N ASN A 41 4.91 11.43 -6.05
CA ASN A 41 4.44 12.22 -4.92
C ASN A 41 5.45 13.33 -4.62
N LYS A 42 5.03 14.58 -4.83
CA LYS A 42 5.83 15.78 -4.55
C LYS A 42 5.46 16.49 -3.25
N ASP A 43 4.37 16.07 -2.63
CA ASP A 43 3.75 16.77 -1.49
C ASP A 43 4.22 16.23 -0.13
N SER A 44 4.76 15.01 -0.12
CA SER A 44 5.25 14.39 1.12
C SER A 44 6.46 15.13 1.67
N ASN A 45 6.37 15.54 2.93
CA ASN A 45 7.44 16.26 3.63
C ASN A 45 8.40 15.35 4.41
N THR A 46 8.00 14.10 4.63
CA THR A 46 8.73 13.13 5.46
C THR A 46 8.92 11.83 4.70
N ARG A 47 10.10 11.21 4.88
CA ARG A 47 10.41 9.89 4.33
C ARG A 47 9.85 8.81 5.25
N LEU A 48 9.04 7.90 4.72
CA LEU A 48 8.42 6.79 5.46
C LEU A 48 9.23 5.50 5.26
N ALA A 49 10.51 5.58 5.55
CA ALA A 49 11.43 4.45 5.48
C ALA A 49 12.46 4.56 6.61
N TYR A 50 12.93 3.41 7.07
CA TYR A 50 14.05 3.35 7.99
C TYR A 50 15.37 3.57 7.23
N THR A 51 16.27 4.34 7.82
CA THR A 51 17.65 4.53 7.36
C THR A 51 18.56 4.27 8.55
N GLU A 52 19.60 3.45 8.37
CA GLU A 52 20.69 3.32 9.36
C GLU A 52 21.53 4.60 9.46
#